data_AF-A0A401S7L6-F1
#
_entry.id   AF-A0A401S7L6-F1
#
_cell.length_a   1.000
_cell.length_b   1.000
_cell.length_c   1.000
_cell.angle_alpha   90.00
_cell.angle_beta   90.00
_cell.angle_gamma   90.00
#
_symmetry.space_group_name_H-M   'P 1'
#
loop_
_entity.id
_entity.type
_entity.pdbx_description
1 polymer ?
#
loop_
_entity_poly.entity_id
_entity_poly.type
_entity_poly.pdbx_seq_one_letter_code
_entity_poly.pdbx_strand_id
1 'polypeptide(L)'
;MVFRGNTSFGSNVLFSGDVLFSGDVLFSSDVECSADVVFSDDVVFSGDVNIGGYVAFIGNVIFSSDTVFSGDMVFSSDLVFRGITVFSGDVVFRGDMVFRGD
;
A
#
# COMPACT_ATOMS: atom_id res chain seq x y z
N MET A 1 13.36 1.35 -8.03
CA MET A 1 13.67 2.56 -7.25
C MET A 1 13.81 2.18 -5.78
N VAL A 2 14.74 2.78 -5.03
CA VAL A 2 14.93 2.44 -3.61
C VAL A 2 14.95 3.72 -2.77
N PHE A 3 14.11 3.77 -1.74
CA PHE A 3 14.09 4.82 -0.73
C PHE A 3 14.61 4.28 0.60
N ARG A 4 15.59 5.00 1.17
CA ARG A 4 16.20 4.65 2.45
C ARG A 4 15.74 5.64 3.52
N GLY A 5 15.19 5.10 4.62
CA GLY A 5 14.59 5.90 5.68
C GLY A 5 13.19 6.42 5.35
N ASN A 6 12.66 7.21 6.27
CA ASN A 6 11.27 7.65 6.22
C ASN A 6 11.03 8.58 5.03
N THR A 7 9.94 8.33 4.29
CA THR A 7 9.63 9.03 3.03
C THR A 7 8.20 9.54 3.05
N SER A 8 7.97 10.76 2.56
CA SER A 8 6.64 11.36 2.45
C SER A 8 6.41 11.97 1.08
N PHE A 9 5.26 11.67 0.47
CA PHE A 9 4.80 12.28 -0.78
C PHE A 9 3.55 13.11 -0.54
N GLY A 10 3.64 14.41 -0.82
CA GLY A 10 2.54 15.37 -0.64
C GLY A 10 1.65 15.59 -1.86
N SER A 11 1.87 14.83 -2.94
CA SER A 11 1.17 14.97 -4.22
C SER A 11 1.01 13.60 -4.86
N ASN A 12 0.23 13.52 -5.93
CA ASN A 12 -0.04 12.26 -6.61
C ASN A 12 1.26 11.58 -7.05
N VAL A 13 1.36 10.28 -6.83
CA VAL A 13 2.56 9.49 -7.13
C VAL A 13 2.22 8.42 -8.16
N LEU A 14 3.09 8.31 -9.17
CA LEU A 14 3.05 7.23 -10.15
C LEU A 14 4.37 6.45 -10.11
N PHE A 15 4.30 5.15 -9.88
CA PHE A 15 5.43 4.24 -10.00
C PHE A 15 5.19 3.22 -11.13
N SER A 16 6.04 3.28 -12.16
CA SER A 16 5.97 2.38 -13.32
C SER A 16 7.06 1.31 -13.36
N GLY A 17 7.88 1.22 -12.33
CA GLY A 17 8.90 0.18 -12.19
C GLY A 17 9.12 -0.14 -10.72
N ASP A 18 9.75 -1.28 -10.44
CA ASP A 18 9.77 -1.86 -9.09
C ASP A 18 10.29 -0.89 -8.04
N VAL A 19 9.65 -0.84 -6.86
CA VAL A 19 10.00 0.09 -5.78
C VAL A 19 10.22 -0.62 -4.46
N LEU A 20 11.24 -0.19 -3.71
CA LEU A 20 11.51 -0.64 -2.35
C LEU A 20 11.58 0.55 -1.40
N PHE A 21 10.83 0.47 -0.31
CA PHE A 21 10.90 1.38 0.83
C PHE A 21 11.40 0.64 2.07
N SER A 22 12.36 1.25 2.77
CA SER A 22 13.04 0.68 3.95
C SER A 22 12.93 1.55 5.21
N GLY A 23 11.88 2.37 5.27
CA GLY A 23 11.48 3.18 6.42
C GLY A 23 9.99 3.51 6.29
N ASP A 24 9.44 4.22 7.27
CA ASP A 24 8.02 4.56 7.28
C ASP A 24 7.64 5.40 6.06
N VAL A 25 6.48 5.15 5.47
CA VAL A 25 6.02 5.84 4.27
C VAL A 25 4.66 6.51 4.47
N LEU A 26 4.56 7.77 4.06
CA LEU A 26 3.31 8.52 4.02
C LEU A 26 3.01 9.01 2.61
N PHE A 27 1.86 8.61 2.07
CA PHE A 27 1.27 9.18 0.86
C PHE A 27 0.06 10.02 1.23
N SER A 28 0.17 11.34 1.07
CA SER A 28 -0.91 12.28 1.41
C SER A 28 -1.93 12.49 0.29
N SER A 29 -1.69 11.91 -0.89
CA SER A 29 -2.53 12.02 -2.09
C SER A 29 -2.57 10.68 -2.82
N ASP A 30 -3.18 10.64 -3.99
CA ASP A 30 -3.42 9.40 -4.75
C ASP A 30 -2.13 8.71 -5.16
N VAL A 31 -2.15 7.38 -5.16
CA VAL A 31 -1.02 6.54 -5.55
C VAL A 31 -1.44 5.56 -6.63
N GLU A 32 -0.72 5.59 -7.75
CA GLU A 32 -0.80 4.59 -8.79
C GLU A 32 0.53 3.86 -8.92
N CYS A 33 0.49 2.54 -8.84
CA CYS A 33 1.66 1.69 -9.04
C CYS A 33 1.31 0.56 -10.01
N SER A 34 2.12 0.39 -11.05
CA SER A 34 1.91 -0.64 -12.09
C SER A 34 3.05 -1.67 -12.13
N ALA A 35 3.81 -1.79 -11.04
CA ALA A 35 4.98 -2.64 -10.90
C ALA A 35 5.09 -3.18 -9.46
N ASP A 36 6.10 -4.00 -9.20
CA ASP A 36 6.24 -4.64 -7.91
C ASP A 36 6.68 -3.63 -6.83
N VAL A 37 6.05 -3.66 -5.65
CA VAL A 37 6.44 -2.75 -4.55
C VAL A 37 6.55 -3.46 -3.21
N VAL A 38 7.60 -3.12 -2.47
CA VAL A 38 7.85 -3.65 -1.13
C VAL A 38 8.01 -2.51 -0.14
N PHE A 39 7.25 -2.57 0.95
CA PHE A 39 7.33 -1.68 2.09
C PHE A 39 7.79 -2.46 3.33
N SER A 40 8.93 -2.09 3.89
CA SER A 40 9.55 -2.81 5.00
C SER A 40 8.99 -2.42 6.37
N ASP A 41 8.47 -1.20 6.50
CA ASP A 41 7.98 -0.62 7.75
C ASP A 41 6.54 -0.10 7.55
N ASP A 42 6.07 0.77 8.46
CA ASP A 42 4.68 1.22 8.49
C ASP A 42 4.34 2.13 7.30
N VAL A 43 3.13 1.98 6.76
CA VAL A 43 2.66 2.75 5.61
C VAL A 43 1.27 3.34 5.83
N VAL A 44 1.12 4.60 5.46
CA VAL A 44 -0.16 5.30 5.47
C VAL A 44 -0.46 5.88 4.09
N PHE A 45 -1.63 5.52 3.56
CA PHE A 45 -2.21 6.12 2.37
C PHE A 45 -3.46 6.93 2.75
N SER A 46 -3.43 8.21 2.43
CA SER A 46 -4.56 9.12 2.65
C SER A 46 -5.44 9.33 1.42
N GLY A 47 -4.87 9.24 0.21
CA GLY A 47 -5.60 9.32 -1.06
C GLY A 47 -6.03 7.95 -1.57
N ASP A 48 -6.60 7.94 -2.78
CA ASP A 48 -7.00 6.69 -3.43
C ASP A 48 -5.77 5.90 -3.87
N VAL A 49 -5.84 4.58 -3.78
CA VAL A 49 -4.72 3.70 -4.11
C VAL A 49 -5.12 2.71 -5.19
N ASN A 50 -4.35 2.69 -6.27
CA ASN A 50 -4.44 1.67 -7.31
C ASN A 50 -3.08 1.03 -7.50
N ILE A 51 -2.96 -0.26 -7.17
CA ILE A 51 -1.73 -1.01 -7.36
C ILE A 51 -1.97 -2.25 -8.21
N GLY A 52 -1.15 -2.39 -9.25
CA GLY A 52 -0.99 -3.61 -10.05
C GLY A 52 0.44 -4.14 -9.91
N GLY A 53 0.58 -5.47 -10.03
CA GLY A 53 1.84 -6.17 -9.75
C GLY A 53 1.86 -6.86 -8.38
N TYR A 54 3.01 -7.37 -7.98
CA TYR A 54 3.20 -7.97 -6.66
C TYR A 54 3.47 -6.90 -5.61
N VAL A 55 2.81 -6.99 -4.46
CA VAL A 55 3.02 -6.07 -3.34
C VAL A 55 3.25 -6.82 -2.04
N ALA A 56 4.25 -6.37 -1.29
CA ALA A 56 4.47 -6.82 0.08
C ALA A 56 4.51 -5.64 1.05
N PHE A 57 3.63 -5.69 2.04
CA PHE A 57 3.68 -4.84 3.22
C PHE A 57 4.13 -5.67 4.43
N ILE A 58 5.26 -5.25 5.02
CA ILE A 58 5.85 -5.94 6.17
C ILE A 58 5.38 -5.28 7.47
N GLY A 59 5.40 -3.95 7.55
CA GLY A 59 4.84 -3.18 8.68
C GLY A 59 3.32 -3.04 8.63
N ASN A 60 2.79 -2.23 9.55
CA ASN A 60 1.36 -1.95 9.64
C ASN A 60 0.93 -1.03 8.49
N VAL A 61 -0.30 -1.20 8.03
CA VAL A 61 -0.79 -0.43 6.88
C VAL A 61 -2.17 0.15 7.14
N ILE A 62 -2.33 1.41 6.77
CA ILE A 62 -3.61 2.11 6.81
C ILE A 62 -3.92 2.68 5.43
N PHE A 63 -5.06 2.26 4.88
CA PHE A 63 -5.69 2.87 3.71
C PHE A 63 -6.90 3.67 4.17
N SER A 64 -6.84 4.99 3.97
CA SER A 64 -7.90 5.89 4.44
C SER A 64 -9.01 6.15 3.42
N SER A 65 -8.77 5.79 2.15
CA SER A 65 -9.69 6.04 1.02
C SER A 65 -9.85 4.76 0.18
N ASP A 66 -10.41 4.86 -1.02
CA ASP A 66 -10.69 3.70 -1.86
C ASP A 66 -9.40 3.05 -2.34
N THR A 67 -9.39 1.72 -2.38
CA THR A 67 -8.20 0.94 -2.68
C THR A 67 -8.52 -0.20 -3.64
N VAL A 68 -7.74 -0.29 -4.72
CA VAL A 68 -7.81 -1.35 -5.72
C VAL A 68 -6.45 -2.02 -5.84
N PHE A 69 -6.46 -3.35 -5.67
CA PHE A 69 -5.30 -4.20 -5.94
C PHE A 69 -5.61 -5.15 -7.09
N SER A 70 -4.76 -5.15 -8.10
CA SER A 70 -4.90 -5.95 -9.33
C SER A 70 -3.77 -6.95 -9.56
N GLY A 71 -3.06 -7.31 -8.49
CA GLY A 71 -2.05 -8.38 -8.48
C GLY A 71 -1.94 -9.04 -7.10
N ASP A 72 -0.85 -9.77 -6.88
CA ASP A 72 -0.66 -10.58 -5.68
C ASP A 72 -0.22 -9.71 -4.48
N MET A 73 -0.84 -9.93 -3.33
CA MET A 73 -0.69 -9.08 -2.15
C MET A 73 -0.30 -9.89 -0.92
N VAL A 74 0.71 -9.42 -0.19
CA VAL A 74 1.08 -9.96 1.13
C VAL A 74 1.08 -8.85 2.17
N PHE A 75 0.27 -9.02 3.20
CA PHE A 75 0.24 -8.16 4.39
C PHE A 75 0.70 -8.97 5.61
N SER A 76 1.86 -8.60 6.15
CA SER A 76 2.50 -9.37 7.23
C SER A 76 2.12 -8.92 8.64
N SER A 77 1.63 -7.68 8.78
CA SER A 77 1.22 -7.07 10.06
C SER A 77 -0.21 -6.53 9.97
N ASP A 78 -0.60 -5.64 10.90
CA ASP A 78 -1.97 -5.16 11.02
C ASP A 78 -2.36 -4.26 9.86
N LEU A 79 -3.61 -4.41 9.41
CA LEU A 79 -4.12 -3.77 8.22
C LEU A 79 -5.49 -3.15 8.47
N VAL A 80 -5.63 -1.88 8.09
CA VAL A 80 -6.89 -1.14 8.20
C VAL A 80 -7.28 -0.57 6.85
N PHE A 81 -8.48 -0.90 6.39
CA PHE A 81 -9.16 -0.25 5.27
C PHE A 81 -10.34 0.57 5.76
N ARG A 82 -10.43 1.82 5.30
CA ARG A 82 -11.54 2.74 5.62
C ARG A 82 -12.41 3.10 4.42
N GLY A 83 -11.96 2.85 3.20
CA GLY A 83 -12.76 3.02 1.98
C GLY A 83 -13.20 1.69 1.38
N ILE A 84 -13.77 1.76 0.18
CA ILE A 84 -14.08 0.58 -0.63
C ILE A 84 -12.76 -0.10 -1.00
N THR A 85 -12.66 -1.40 -0.76
CA THR A 85 -11.46 -2.18 -1.09
C THR A 85 -11.79 -3.31 -2.04
N VAL A 86 -11.04 -3.39 -3.15
CA VAL A 86 -11.19 -4.45 -4.15
C VAL A 86 -9.84 -5.16 -4.32
N PHE A 87 -9.87 -6.48 -4.23
CA PHE A 87 -8.73 -7.34 -4.54
C PHE A 87 -9.02 -8.19 -5.77
N SER A 88 -8.09 -8.19 -6.72
CA SER A 88 -8.09 -9.03 -7.92
C SER A 88 -6.70 -9.66 -8.05
N GLY A 89 -6.51 -10.81 -7.42
CA GLY A 89 -5.22 -11.51 -7.31
C GLY A 89 -5.19 -12.41 -6.07
N ASP A 90 -4.07 -13.09 -5.83
CA ASP A 90 -3.91 -13.86 -4.59
C ASP A 90 -3.58 -12.92 -3.43
N VAL A 91 -4.26 -13.09 -2.30
CA VAL A 91 -4.06 -12.21 -1.13
C VAL A 91 -3.80 -13.03 0.12
N VAL A 92 -2.73 -12.69 0.83
CA VAL A 92 -2.33 -13.29 2.10
C VAL A 92 -2.30 -12.23 3.18
N PHE A 93 -3.06 -12.48 4.25
CA PHE A 93 -3.06 -11.66 5.46
C PHE A 93 -2.54 -12.48 6.63
N ARG A 94 -1.58 -11.94 7.38
CA ARG A 94 -0.99 -12.62 8.56
C ARG A 94 -1.26 -11.91 9.88
N GLY A 95 -1.52 -10.60 9.86
CA GLY A 95 -1.90 -9.80 11.02
C GLY A 95 -3.41 -9.58 11.13
N ASP A 96 -3.81 -8.72 12.07
CA ASP A 96 -5.21 -8.38 12.25
C ASP A 96 -5.71 -7.50 11.11
N MET A 97 -6.96 -7.71 10.70
CA MET A 97 -7.60 -6.94 9.64
C MET A 97 -8.85 -6.25 10.12
N VAL A 98 -8.97 -4.97 9.80
CA VAL A 98 -10.16 -4.18 10.07
C VAL A 98 -10.65 -3.50 8.80
N PHE A 99 -11.89 -3.80 8.43
CA PHE A 99 -12.63 -3.06 7.40
C PHE A 99 -13.64 -2.14 8.08
N ARG A 100 -13.49 -0.83 7.86
CA ARG A 100 -14.47 0.18 8.26
C ARG A 100 -15.04 0.77 6.98
N GLY A 101 -15.94 0.04 6.33
CA GLY A 101 -16.68 0.59 5.20
C GLY A 101 -17.64 1.69 5.67
N ASP A 102 -17.95 2.60 4.76
CA ASP A 102 -19.07 3.53 4.88
C ASP A 102 -20.43 2.84 4.67
#